data_AF-A0A6M1YBR1-F1
#
_entry.id   AF-A0A6M1YBR1-F1
#
_cell.length_a   1.000
_cell.length_b   1.000
_cell.length_c   1.000
_cell.angle_alpha   90.00
_cell.angle_beta   90.00
_cell.angle_gamma   90.00
#
_symmetry.space_group_name_H-M   'P 1'
#
loop_
_entity.id
_entity.type
_entity.pdbx_description
1 polymer ?
#
loop_
_entity_poly.entity_id
_entity_poly.type
_entity_poly.pdbx_seq_one_letter_code
_entity_poly.pdbx_strand_id
1 'polypeptide(L)'
;MKRILTLFILLGSIIVSCQSKTGTGAIAGSVIGAGTGAIIAGPKGAIIGGAAGAATGALVGAALDEQDRKIMERTSPRTVERMDRKEPLTINDLIKLSQGGVSDDTIIRYIQDTRTTYNLSQAQINRLQEAGVSQRVINYMIDTGK
;
A
#
# COMPACT_ATOMS: atom_id res chain seq x y z
N MET A 1 7.00 -23.55 -56.06
CA MET A 1 8.03 -22.84 -55.26
C MET A 1 7.52 -21.76 -54.30
N LYS A 2 6.21 -21.42 -54.25
CA LYS A 2 5.68 -20.44 -53.27
C LYS A 2 5.18 -21.06 -51.94
N ARG A 3 4.93 -22.37 -51.91
CA ARG A 3 4.42 -23.09 -50.71
C ARG A 3 5.51 -23.63 -49.77
N ILE A 4 6.76 -23.71 -50.24
CA ILE A 4 7.92 -24.03 -49.41
C ILE A 4 8.36 -22.82 -48.58
N LEU A 5 8.12 -21.59 -49.07
CA LEU A 5 8.40 -20.37 -48.34
C LEU A 5 7.41 -20.15 -47.18
N THR A 6 6.15 -20.61 -47.32
CA THR A 6 5.11 -20.45 -46.29
C THR A 6 5.28 -21.42 -45.12
N LEU A 7 5.93 -22.57 -45.32
CA LEU A 7 6.12 -23.57 -44.26
C LEU A 7 7.26 -23.24 -43.29
N PHE A 8 8.24 -22.44 -43.71
CA PHE A 8 9.37 -22.04 -42.87
C PHE A 8 9.01 -20.94 -41.85
N ILE A 9 7.94 -20.20 -42.09
CA ILE A 9 7.49 -19.08 -41.24
C ILE A 9 6.71 -19.56 -40.01
N LEU A 10 6.15 -20.78 -40.03
CA LEU A 10 5.40 -21.32 -38.89
C LEU A 10 6.25 -22.11 -37.88
N LEU A 11 7.53 -22.40 -38.20
CA LEU A 11 8.41 -23.25 -37.38
C LEU A 11 9.51 -22.48 -36.64
N GLY A 12 9.38 -21.16 -36.52
CA GLY A 12 10.41 -20.26 -35.96
C GLY A 12 10.09 -19.59 -34.62
N SER A 13 8.96 -19.89 -33.98
CA SER A 13 8.51 -19.15 -32.78
C SER A 13 8.89 -19.78 -31.43
N ILE A 14 9.90 -20.68 -31.36
CA ILE A 14 10.28 -21.37 -30.12
C ILE A 14 11.74 -21.11 -29.72
N ILE A 15 12.23 -19.87 -29.82
CA ILE A 15 13.46 -19.49 -29.11
C ILE A 15 13.23 -18.24 -28.27
N VAL A 16 12.95 -18.54 -27.00
CA VAL A 16 12.99 -17.69 -25.82
C VAL A 16 14.37 -17.03 -25.67
N SER A 17 14.34 -15.74 -25.30
CA SER A 17 15.35 -14.97 -24.55
C SER A 17 16.80 -14.90 -25.05
N CYS A 18 17.29 -13.68 -25.25
CA CYS A 18 17.93 -12.88 -24.19
C CYS A 18 18.90 -11.85 -24.81
N GLN A 19 18.47 -10.61 -24.98
CA GLN A 19 19.36 -9.44 -24.92
C GLN A 19 18.51 -8.18 -24.67
N SER A 20 18.39 -7.81 -23.41
CA SER A 20 18.06 -6.45 -23.01
C SER A 20 18.92 -6.14 -21.79
N LYS A 21 20.15 -5.70 -22.06
CA LYS A 21 20.94 -4.98 -21.07
C LYS A 21 20.34 -3.58 -20.96
N THR A 22 19.87 -3.26 -19.76
CA THR A 22 19.52 -1.91 -19.31
C THR A 22 18.22 -1.31 -19.88
N GLY A 23 17.22 -1.10 -19.00
CA GLY A 23 16.33 0.06 -19.14
C GLY A 23 14.81 -0.17 -19.19
N THR A 24 14.32 -1.40 -19.35
CA THR A 24 12.91 -1.60 -19.75
C THR A 24 12.24 -2.77 -19.02
N GLY A 25 12.16 -2.67 -17.69
CA GLY A 25 11.34 -3.58 -16.87
C GLY A 25 9.86 -3.18 -16.77
N ALA A 26 9.46 -2.05 -17.37
CA ALA A 26 8.13 -1.47 -17.23
C ALA A 26 7.30 -1.38 -18.53
N ILE A 27 7.87 -1.72 -19.69
CA ILE A 27 7.30 -1.30 -21.00
C ILE A 27 6.70 -2.47 -21.80
N ALA A 28 6.67 -3.71 -21.26
CA ALA A 28 6.17 -4.87 -22.01
C ALA A 28 4.90 -5.53 -21.42
N GLY A 29 4.14 -4.83 -20.57
CA GLY A 29 2.99 -5.45 -19.87
C GLY A 29 1.77 -4.58 -19.59
N SER A 30 1.68 -3.33 -20.08
CA SER A 30 0.60 -2.41 -19.68
C SER A 30 0.08 -1.52 -20.80
N VAL A 31 -0.35 -2.11 -21.92
CA VAL A 31 -1.11 -1.35 -22.93
C VAL A 31 -2.58 -1.16 -22.53
N ILE A 32 -3.08 -1.79 -21.46
CA ILE A 32 -4.48 -1.63 -21.05
C ILE A 32 -4.57 -1.40 -19.54
N GLY A 33 -4.49 -0.13 -19.15
CA GLY A 33 -5.17 0.37 -17.96
C GLY A 33 -4.45 0.23 -16.61
N ALA A 34 -3.36 0.98 -16.40
CA ALA A 34 -2.88 1.42 -15.08
C ALA A 34 -1.66 2.36 -15.25
N GLY A 35 -1.80 3.39 -16.08
CA GLY A 35 -0.63 3.97 -16.76
C GLY A 35 -0.44 5.48 -16.64
N THR A 36 -0.82 6.11 -15.52
CA THR A 36 -0.46 7.54 -15.31
C THR A 36 0.08 7.87 -13.91
N GLY A 37 -0.09 7.00 -12.91
CA GLY A 37 0.41 7.26 -11.55
C GLY A 37 1.83 6.77 -11.27
N ALA A 38 2.34 5.79 -12.02
CA ALA A 38 3.53 5.02 -11.61
C ALA A 38 4.85 5.48 -12.25
N ILE A 39 4.83 6.42 -13.19
CA ILE A 39 6.03 6.70 -14.02
C ILE A 39 6.89 7.84 -13.44
N ILE A 40 6.31 8.75 -12.65
CA ILE A 40 7.02 9.97 -12.21
C ILE A 40 7.73 9.79 -10.87
N ALA A 41 7.29 8.85 -10.04
CA ALA A 41 7.89 8.61 -8.74
C ALA A 41 8.26 7.14 -8.66
N GLY A 42 9.57 6.84 -8.59
CA GLY A 42 10.13 5.49 -8.63
C GLY A 42 9.64 4.56 -7.50
N PRO A 43 10.40 3.56 -7.04
CA PRO A 43 9.92 2.58 -6.04
C PRO A 43 9.41 3.18 -4.71
N LYS A 44 9.67 4.47 -4.44
CA LYS A 44 9.12 5.22 -3.30
C LYS A 44 7.76 5.91 -3.57
N GLY A 45 7.30 5.94 -4.82
CA GLY A 45 6.13 6.71 -5.25
C GLY A 45 4.99 5.90 -5.85
N ALA A 46 5.22 4.64 -6.22
CA ALA A 46 4.14 3.68 -6.47
C ALA A 46 3.34 3.36 -5.17
N ILE A 47 3.98 3.55 -4.03
CA ILE A 47 3.42 3.36 -2.67
C ILE A 47 2.45 4.50 -2.30
N ILE A 48 2.62 5.69 -2.89
CA ILE A 48 1.84 6.88 -2.53
C ILE A 48 0.51 6.95 -3.32
N GLY A 49 0.34 6.17 -4.40
CA GLY A 49 -0.75 6.39 -5.37
C GLY A 49 -1.72 5.22 -5.65
N GLY A 50 -1.59 4.07 -4.99
CA GLY A 50 -2.25 2.83 -5.47
C GLY A 50 -3.60 2.44 -4.87
N ALA A 51 -3.93 2.80 -3.63
CA ALA A 51 -4.89 2.01 -2.84
C ALA A 51 -6.13 2.76 -2.33
N ALA A 52 -6.65 3.72 -3.09
CA ALA A 52 -7.95 4.31 -2.79
C ALA A 52 -9.15 3.36 -3.05
N GLY A 53 -8.98 2.10 -3.47
CA GLY A 53 -10.13 1.24 -3.77
C GLY A 53 -9.88 -0.27 -3.82
N ALA A 54 -10.32 -0.99 -2.78
CA ALA A 54 -10.79 -2.39 -2.86
C ALA A 54 -11.59 -2.76 -1.60
N ALA A 55 -12.78 -2.17 -1.48
CA ALA A 55 -13.70 -2.15 -0.34
C ALA A 55 -13.66 -3.39 0.60
N THR A 56 -13.38 -3.08 1.85
CA THR A 56 -13.52 -3.82 3.11
C THR A 56 -12.89 -5.21 3.27
N GLY A 57 -12.60 -6.01 2.25
CA GLY A 57 -11.97 -7.35 2.42
C GLY A 57 -10.49 -7.40 2.05
N ALA A 58 -10.14 -6.70 0.96
CA ALA A 58 -8.78 -6.51 0.49
C ALA A 58 -8.13 -5.23 1.07
N LEU A 59 -8.89 -4.40 1.80
CA LEU A 59 -8.40 -3.10 2.27
C LEU A 59 -7.29 -3.19 3.30
N VAL A 60 -7.25 -4.19 4.18
CA VAL A 60 -6.19 -4.26 5.22
C VAL A 60 -4.86 -4.67 4.60
N GLY A 61 -4.89 -5.66 3.70
CA GLY A 61 -3.72 -6.09 2.92
C GLY A 61 -3.34 -5.15 1.76
N ALA A 62 -4.18 -4.17 1.41
CA ALA A 62 -3.86 -3.10 0.45
C ALA A 62 -3.52 -1.76 1.13
N ALA A 63 -3.95 -1.56 2.38
CA ALA A 63 -3.63 -0.38 3.18
C ALA A 63 -2.20 -0.46 3.72
N LEU A 64 -1.80 -1.66 4.14
CA LEU A 64 -0.40 -1.98 4.43
C LEU A 64 0.20 -2.65 3.21
N ASP A 65 1.24 -2.04 2.65
CA ASP A 65 2.04 -2.70 1.62
C ASP A 65 2.59 -4.02 2.15
N GLU A 66 2.81 -5.01 1.28
CA GLU A 66 3.36 -6.32 1.67
C GLU A 66 4.68 -6.20 2.46
N GLN A 67 5.47 -5.15 2.16
CA GLN A 67 6.68 -4.84 2.90
C GLN A 67 6.38 -4.31 4.31
N ASP A 68 5.48 -3.34 4.43
CA ASP A 68 5.09 -2.75 5.72
C ASP A 68 4.37 -3.77 6.59
N ARG A 69 3.53 -4.63 5.98
CA ARG A 69 2.86 -5.73 6.67
C ARG A 69 3.86 -6.69 7.28
N LYS A 70 4.90 -7.11 6.56
CA LYS A 70 5.96 -7.97 7.12
C LYS A 70 6.72 -7.30 8.26
N ILE A 71 6.98 -6.00 8.16
CA ILE A 71 7.65 -5.25 9.24
C ILE A 71 6.74 -5.16 10.47
N MET A 72 5.45 -4.90 10.26
CA MET A 72 4.45 -4.80 11.32
C MET A 72 4.10 -6.15 11.93
N GLU A 73 4.07 -7.24 11.18
CA GLU A 73 3.89 -8.59 11.71
C GLU A 73 5.03 -8.98 12.63
N ARG A 74 6.27 -8.58 12.29
CA ARG A 74 7.45 -8.85 13.13
C ARG A 74 7.52 -7.95 14.36
N THR A 75 7.22 -6.66 14.19
CA THR A 75 7.37 -5.65 15.25
C THR A 75 6.16 -5.59 16.17
N SER A 76 4.96 -5.82 15.63
CA SER A 76 3.68 -5.62 16.31
C SER A 76 2.59 -6.55 15.75
N PRO A 77 2.71 -7.87 15.96
CA PRO A 77 1.77 -8.87 15.42
C PRO A 77 0.34 -8.65 15.91
N ARG A 78 0.17 -8.16 17.15
CA ARG A 78 -1.16 -7.82 17.71
C ARG A 78 -1.86 -6.70 16.96
N THR A 79 -1.09 -5.71 16.49
CA THR A 79 -1.64 -4.58 15.75
C THR A 79 -2.14 -5.05 14.38
N VAL A 80 -1.36 -5.88 13.69
CA VAL A 80 -1.78 -6.49 12.41
C VAL A 80 -2.98 -7.42 12.61
N GLU A 81 -2.99 -8.25 13.66
CA GLU A 81 -4.11 -9.13 13.98
C GLU A 81 -5.42 -8.35 14.19
N ARG A 82 -5.37 -7.21 14.90
CA ARG A 82 -6.52 -6.30 15.06
C ARG A 82 -6.98 -5.74 13.73
N MET A 83 -6.04 -5.34 12.87
CA MET A 83 -6.36 -4.84 11.55
C MET A 83 -7.04 -5.91 10.69
N ASP A 84 -6.50 -7.13 10.67
CA ASP A 84 -7.06 -8.26 9.92
C ASP A 84 -8.48 -8.60 10.39
N ARG A 85 -8.74 -8.45 11.70
CA ARG A 85 -10.07 -8.63 12.32
C ARG A 85 -10.97 -7.40 12.22
N LYS A 86 -10.49 -6.29 11.65
CA LYS A 86 -11.18 -4.99 11.57
C LYS A 86 -11.62 -4.47 12.92
N GLU A 87 -10.84 -4.76 13.95
CA GLU A 87 -11.09 -4.28 15.29
C GLU A 87 -10.64 -2.81 15.43
N PRO A 88 -11.28 -2.03 16.33
CA PRO A 88 -10.79 -0.71 16.68
C PRO A 88 -9.33 -0.75 17.13
N LEU A 89 -8.49 0.11 16.56
CA LEU A 89 -7.09 0.24 16.95
C LEU A 89 -6.97 1.09 18.22
N THR A 90 -6.05 0.69 19.10
CA THR A 90 -5.71 1.49 20.28
C THR A 90 -4.79 2.65 19.89
N ILE A 91 -4.66 3.64 20.78
CA ILE A 91 -3.68 4.73 20.60
C ILE A 91 -2.26 4.18 20.41
N ASN A 92 -1.90 3.11 21.14
CA ASN A 92 -0.59 2.46 20.99
C ASN A 92 -0.42 1.79 19.62
N ASP A 93 -1.50 1.23 19.06
CA ASP A 93 -1.48 0.63 17.73
C ASP A 93 -1.24 1.69 16.66
N LEU A 94 -1.89 2.85 16.76
CA LEU A 94 -1.70 3.97 15.84
C LEU A 94 -0.28 4.54 15.91
N ILE A 95 0.30 4.62 17.11
CA ILE A 95 1.72 4.98 17.30
C ILE A 95 2.63 3.98 16.58
N LYS A 96 2.39 2.68 16.77
CA LYS A 96 3.19 1.62 16.14
C LYS A 96 3.11 1.63 14.63
N LEU A 97 1.92 1.88 14.07
CA LEU A 97 1.74 2.02 12.63
C LEU A 97 2.56 3.21 12.11
N SER A 98 2.45 4.38 12.74
CA SER A 98 3.23 5.55 12.36
C SER A 98 4.74 5.32 12.47
N GLN A 99 5.21 4.69 13.55
CA GLN A 99 6.62 4.33 13.75
C GLN A 99 7.09 3.26 12.77
N GLY A 100 6.18 2.40 12.33
CA GLY A 100 6.39 1.41 11.30
C GLY A 100 6.56 1.98 9.89
N GLY A 101 6.36 3.29 9.72
CA GLY A 101 6.39 3.97 8.42
C GLY A 101 5.08 3.87 7.64
N VAL A 102 4.01 3.37 8.28
CA VAL A 102 2.69 3.26 7.65
C VAL A 102 2.17 4.66 7.32
N SER A 103 1.66 4.83 6.11
CA SER A 103 1.22 6.14 5.64
C SER A 103 0.05 6.67 6.47
N ASP A 104 0.05 7.99 6.65
CA ASP A 104 -1.04 8.70 7.31
C ASP A 104 -2.42 8.45 6.66
N ASP A 105 -2.48 8.35 5.32
CA ASP A 105 -3.72 8.08 4.59
C ASP A 105 -4.25 6.69 4.91
N THR A 106 -3.37 5.69 4.97
CA THR A 106 -3.71 4.35 5.43
C THR A 106 -4.30 4.38 6.85
N ILE A 107 -3.64 5.07 7.78
CA ILE A 107 -4.08 5.14 9.17
C ILE A 107 -5.46 5.81 9.25
N ILE A 108 -5.65 6.96 8.58
CA ILE A 108 -6.92 7.69 8.53
C ILE A 108 -8.03 6.85 7.88
N ARG A 109 -7.73 6.20 6.75
CA ARG A 109 -8.65 5.31 6.03
C ARG A 109 -9.11 4.16 6.92
N TYR A 110 -8.20 3.55 7.68
CA TYR A 110 -8.55 2.50 8.62
C TYR A 110 -9.54 3.00 9.68
N ILE A 111 -9.26 4.16 10.30
CA ILE A 111 -10.14 4.77 11.30
C ILE A 111 -11.53 5.08 10.71
N GLN A 112 -11.58 5.56 9.46
CA GLN A 112 -12.82 5.79 8.71
C GLN A 112 -13.63 4.51 8.54
N ASP A 113 -12.97 3.46 8.07
CA ASP A 113 -13.64 2.21 7.69
C ASP A 113 -14.14 1.44 8.91
N THR A 114 -13.41 1.46 10.03
CA THR A 114 -13.86 0.89 11.31
C THR A 114 -14.82 1.80 12.07
N ARG A 115 -15.06 3.03 11.58
CA ARG A 115 -15.90 4.05 12.22
C ARG A 115 -15.55 4.24 13.71
N THR A 116 -14.27 4.18 14.03
CA THR A 116 -13.79 4.29 15.41
C THR A 116 -13.69 5.75 15.82
N THR A 117 -14.30 6.10 16.95
CA THR A 117 -14.24 7.45 17.53
C THR A 117 -13.21 7.50 18.65
N TYR A 118 -12.36 8.52 18.65
CA TYR A 118 -11.34 8.70 19.69
C TYR A 118 -11.63 9.90 20.58
N ASN A 119 -11.87 9.64 21.86
CA ASN A 119 -11.96 10.69 22.88
C ASN A 119 -10.56 11.00 23.41
N LEU A 120 -9.84 11.88 22.71
CA LEU A 120 -8.47 12.23 23.06
C LEU A 120 -8.41 13.36 24.11
N SER A 121 -7.68 13.12 25.19
CA SER A 121 -7.21 14.16 26.11
C SER A 121 -5.95 14.87 25.57
N GLN A 122 -5.65 16.05 26.11
CA GLN A 122 -4.43 16.80 25.76
C GLN A 122 -3.14 15.98 25.99
N ALA A 123 -3.09 15.20 27.07
CA ALA A 123 -1.96 14.32 27.34
C ALA A 123 -1.78 13.23 26.26
N GLN A 124 -2.89 12.71 25.72
CA GLN A 124 -2.84 11.71 24.65
C GLN A 124 -2.46 12.32 23.30
N ILE A 125 -2.91 13.55 23.02
CA ILE A 125 -2.51 14.30 21.82
C ILE A 125 -1.00 14.55 21.84
N ASN A 126 -0.46 15.04 22.96
CA ASN A 126 0.97 15.25 23.13
C ASN A 126 1.75 13.94 22.96
N ARG A 127 1.26 12.84 23.56
CA ARG A 127 1.89 11.52 23.41
C ARG A 127 1.93 11.04 21.96
N LEU A 128 0.86 11.24 21.18
CA LEU A 128 0.84 10.89 19.75
C LEU A 128 1.89 11.71 18.99
N GLN A 129 1.93 13.02 19.23
CA GLN A 129 2.87 13.93 18.59
C GLN A 129 4.33 13.60 18.93
N GLU A 130 4.65 13.40 20.22
CA GLU A 130 5.99 13.05 20.69
C GLU A 130 6.43 11.68 20.16
N ALA A 131 5.50 10.74 19.98
CA ALA A 131 5.78 9.43 19.42
C ALA A 131 5.97 9.42 17.89
N GLY A 132 5.84 10.58 17.24
CA GLY A 132 6.07 10.77 15.81
C GLY A 132 4.83 10.57 14.94
N VAL A 133 3.63 10.53 15.52
CA VAL A 133 2.37 10.49 14.75
C VAL A 133 2.14 11.84 14.09
N SER A 134 1.82 11.84 12.80
CA SER A 134 1.61 13.09 12.06
C SER A 134 0.42 13.89 12.60
N GLN A 135 0.52 15.21 12.45
CA GLN A 135 -0.59 16.11 12.80
C GLN A 135 -1.86 15.83 11.97
N ARG A 136 -1.73 15.28 10.76
CA ARG A 136 -2.89 14.94 9.92
C ARG A 136 -3.72 13.81 10.56
N VAL A 137 -3.05 12.76 11.04
CA VAL A 137 -3.70 11.65 11.74
C VAL A 137 -4.30 12.13 13.06
N ILE A 138 -3.55 12.92 13.84
CA ILE A 138 -4.01 13.44 15.14
C ILE A 138 -5.27 14.30 14.97
N ASN A 139 -5.25 15.25 14.04
CA ASN A 139 -6.41 16.12 13.76
C ASN A 139 -7.62 15.30 13.33
N TYR A 140 -7.42 14.31 12.47
CA TYR A 140 -8.49 13.41 12.05
C TYR A 140 -9.10 12.66 13.25
N MET A 141 -8.27 12.14 14.17
CA MET A 141 -8.76 11.48 15.38
C MET A 141 -9.56 12.43 16.28
N ILE A 142 -9.13 13.69 16.44
CA ILE A 142 -9.85 14.71 17.21
C ILE A 142 -11.24 14.96 16.60
N ASP A 143 -11.32 15.04 15.27
CA ASP A 143 -12.58 15.28 14.57
C ASP A 143 -13.57 14.11 14.69
N THR A 144 -13.08 12.86 14.86
CA THR A 144 -13.98 11.72 15.12
C THR A 144 -14.64 11.72 16.51
N GLY A 145 -14.11 12.48 17.46
CA GLY A 145 -14.62 12.54 18.84
C GLY A 145 -15.64 13.67 19.09
N LYS A 146 -16.00 14.44 18.06
CA LYS A 146 -16.98 15.53 18.11
C LYS A 146 -18.37 15.03 17.76
#